data_AF-A0A962RFN6-F1
#
_entry.id   AF-A0A962RFN6-F1
#
_cell.length_a   1.000
_cell.length_b   1.000
_cell.length_c   1.000
_cell.angle_alpha   90.00
_cell.angle_beta   90.00
_cell.angle_gamma   90.00
#
_symmetry.space_group_name_H-M   'P 1'
#
loop_
_entity.id
_entity.type
_entity.pdbx_description
1 polymer ?
#
loop_
_entity_poly.entity_id
_entity_poly.type
_entity_poly.pdbx_seq_one_letter_code
_entity_poly.pdbx_strand_id
1 'polypeptide(L)'
;MKMAALAEPGVVSESNADQAVAVDPAIRVTGLSKAYQLYASPRDQLMEMLTGKPRHSVYWALQDIDFHIARGEVVGVIGPNGAGKTTLFRMITGGETPDSGTLRVGDTVTIAYVDQSRDSLDPEQIVWEAISDGRDVVQLGRREVPARSYASSFNFKGPDQQKPVKALSGGERNRLHLAKTLKAGGNLLLLD
;
A
#
# COMPACT_ATOMS: atom_id res chain seq x y z
N MET A 1 -11.00 -13.45 -3.36
CA MET A 1 -10.25 -12.35 -4.00
C MET A 1 -9.97 -12.78 -5.43
N LYS A 2 -10.27 -11.95 -6.45
CA LYS A 2 -9.86 -12.21 -7.83
C LYS A 2 -8.83 -11.16 -8.21
N MET A 3 -7.68 -11.58 -8.72
CA MET A 3 -6.66 -10.70 -9.27
C MET A 3 -6.85 -10.64 -10.78
N ALA A 4 -7.01 -9.44 -11.33
CA ALA A 4 -7.11 -9.22 -12.77
C ALA A 4 -5.88 -8.41 -13.21
N ALA A 5 -5.01 -9.05 -14.00
CA ALA A 5 -3.94 -8.37 -14.72
C ALA A 5 -4.53 -7.82 -16.04
N LEU A 6 -4.37 -6.53 -16.30
CA LEU A 6 -4.66 -5.93 -17.59
C LEU A 6 -3.34 -5.88 -18.38
N ALA A 7 -3.18 -6.76 -19.36
CA ALA A 7 -2.02 -6.78 -20.25
C ALA A 7 -2.44 -6.38 -21.67
N GLU A 8 -1.74 -5.42 -22.28
CA GLU A 8 -1.74 -5.23 -23.73
C GLU A 8 -0.56 -6.01 -24.35
N PRO A 9 -0.76 -6.76 -25.44
CA PRO A 9 0.32 -7.52 -26.07
C PRO A 9 1.18 -6.64 -26.99
N GLY A 10 2.39 -6.32 -26.54
CA GLY A 10 3.46 -5.85 -27.41
C GLY A 10 4.16 -7.03 -28.08
N VAL A 11 4.11 -7.08 -29.42
CA VAL A 11 4.86 -8.04 -30.25
C VAL A 11 6.35 -7.73 -30.15
N VAL A 12 7.14 -8.70 -29.65
CA VAL A 12 8.61 -8.70 -29.81
C VAL A 12 9.06 -10.10 -30.22
N SER A 13 9.81 -10.13 -31.31
CA SER A 13 10.36 -11.28 -32.01
C SER A 13 11.25 -12.18 -31.15
N GLU A 14 11.13 -13.49 -31.38
CA GLU A 14 11.99 -14.53 -30.82
C GLU A 14 13.42 -14.43 -31.37
N SER A 15 14.41 -14.28 -30.50
CA SER A 15 15.76 -14.89 -30.58
C SER A 15 16.69 -14.36 -29.48
N ASN A 16 16.67 -15.01 -28.31
CA ASN A 16 17.83 -15.27 -27.44
C ASN A 16 17.36 -16.01 -26.18
N ALA A 17 17.11 -17.30 -26.35
CA ALA A 17 16.85 -18.24 -25.26
C ALA A 17 18.18 -18.84 -24.80
N ASP A 18 18.97 -18.07 -24.05
CA ASP A 18 19.88 -18.64 -23.04
C ASP A 18 20.42 -17.50 -22.16
N GLN A 19 20.18 -17.62 -20.85
CA GLN A 19 20.52 -16.67 -19.78
C GLN A 19 19.65 -15.40 -19.66
N ALA A 20 18.34 -15.56 -19.56
CA ALA A 20 17.57 -14.61 -18.75
C ALA A 20 17.91 -14.89 -17.28
N VAL A 21 18.79 -14.08 -16.68
CA VAL A 21 18.86 -13.98 -15.22
C VAL A 21 17.44 -13.69 -14.75
N ALA A 22 16.80 -14.66 -14.10
CA ALA A 22 15.43 -14.49 -13.61
C ALA A 22 15.44 -13.32 -12.64
N VAL A 23 14.95 -12.16 -13.09
CA VAL A 23 14.88 -10.98 -12.25
C VAL A 23 13.86 -11.29 -11.16
N ASP A 24 14.31 -11.28 -9.91
CA ASP A 24 13.41 -11.56 -8.80
C ASP A 24 12.21 -10.59 -8.85
N PRO A 25 10.98 -11.13 -8.69
CA PRO A 25 9.77 -10.32 -8.73
C PRO A 25 9.78 -9.30 -7.59
N ALA A 26 9.00 -8.23 -7.75
CA ALA A 26 8.84 -7.23 -6.69
C ALA A 26 8.22 -7.87 -5.43
N ILE A 27 7.21 -8.73 -5.63
CA ILE A 27 6.57 -9.51 -4.58
C ILE A 27 6.40 -10.96 -5.05
N ARG A 28 6.69 -11.92 -4.17
CA ARG A 28 6.34 -13.32 -4.33
C ARG A 28 5.58 -13.81 -3.10
N VAL A 29 4.42 -14.40 -3.32
CA VAL A 29 3.55 -14.98 -2.29
C VAL A 29 3.31 -16.43 -2.63
N THR A 30 3.50 -17.31 -1.65
CA THR A 30 3.34 -18.76 -1.83
C THR A 30 2.64 -19.38 -0.62
N GLY A 31 1.51 -20.05 -0.85
CA GLY A 31 0.68 -20.72 0.17
C GLY A 31 0.30 -19.85 1.37
N LEU A 32 0.15 -18.53 1.16
CA LEU A 32 0.04 -17.57 2.27
C LEU A 32 -1.33 -17.67 2.93
N SER A 33 -1.34 -17.88 4.25
CA SER A 33 -2.58 -17.91 5.02
C SER A 33 -2.50 -17.04 6.26
N LYS A 34 -3.65 -16.45 6.62
CA LYS A 34 -3.82 -15.67 7.83
C LYS A 34 -5.20 -15.87 8.43
N ALA A 35 -5.23 -16.20 9.71
CA ALA A 35 -6.41 -16.33 10.52
C ALA A 35 -6.38 -15.37 11.72
N TYR A 36 -7.57 -14.97 12.16
CA TYR A 36 -7.78 -14.23 13.39
C TYR A 36 -8.72 -14.99 14.32
N GLN A 37 -8.45 -14.86 15.62
CA GLN A 37 -9.34 -15.35 16.66
C GLN A 37 -10.35 -14.25 16.98
N LEU A 38 -11.63 -14.49 16.68
CA LEU A 38 -12.71 -13.57 16.97
C LEU A 38 -13.42 -14.00 18.25
N TYR A 39 -13.38 -13.12 19.24
CA TYR A 39 -14.09 -13.30 20.52
C TYR A 39 -15.42 -12.56 20.47
N ALA A 40 -16.51 -13.22 20.87
CA ALA A 40 -17.83 -12.58 20.94
C ALA A 40 -17.91 -11.50 22.01
N SER A 41 -17.12 -11.63 23.09
CA SER A 41 -17.05 -10.67 24.18
C SER A 41 -15.68 -10.69 24.88
N PRO A 42 -15.25 -9.59 25.55
CA PRO A 42 -14.04 -9.57 26.36
C PRO A 42 -14.04 -10.61 27.50
N ARG A 43 -15.24 -10.96 28.01
CA ARG A 43 -15.41 -12.00 29.02
C ARG A 43 -15.00 -13.37 28.47
N ASP A 44 -15.33 -13.66 27.21
CA ASP A 44 -14.97 -14.94 26.59
C ASP A 44 -13.46 -15.09 26.41
N GLN A 45 -12.79 -13.99 26.05
CA GLN A 45 -11.32 -13.96 25.98
C GLN A 45 -10.69 -14.25 27.36
N LEU A 46 -11.17 -13.57 28.41
CA LEU A 46 -10.69 -13.84 29.78
C LEU A 46 -10.97 -15.28 30.22
N MET A 47 -12.16 -15.81 29.93
CA MET A 47 -12.53 -17.16 30.31
C MET A 47 -11.71 -18.21 29.56
N GLU A 48 -11.38 -18.00 28.28
CA GLU A 48 -10.46 -18.87 27.55
C GLU A 48 -9.06 -18.84 28.16
N MET A 49 -8.54 -17.66 28.50
CA MET A 49 -7.23 -17.53 29.17
C MET A 49 -7.17 -18.26 30.51
N LEU A 50 -8.26 -18.23 31.30
CA LEU A 50 -8.32 -18.88 32.62
C LEU A 50 -8.60 -20.38 32.54
N THR A 51 -9.41 -20.82 31.58
CA THR A 51 -9.90 -22.22 31.52
C THR A 51 -9.18 -23.07 30.48
N GLY A 52 -8.43 -22.45 29.57
CA GLY A 52 -7.80 -23.11 28.42
C GLY A 52 -8.80 -23.66 27.39
N LYS A 53 -10.11 -23.45 27.59
CA LYS A 53 -11.15 -23.94 26.67
C LYS A 53 -11.39 -22.88 25.59
N PRO A 54 -11.25 -23.22 24.30
CA PRO A 54 -11.51 -22.28 23.21
C PRO A 54 -12.91 -21.67 23.29
N ARG A 55 -12.99 -20.35 23.22
CA ARG A 55 -14.21 -19.55 23.15
C ARG A 55 -14.20 -18.53 22.01
N HIS A 56 -13.13 -18.51 21.21
CA HIS A 56 -13.08 -17.76 19.97
C HIS A 56 -13.61 -18.60 18.79
N SER A 57 -14.06 -17.90 17.74
CA SER A 57 -14.19 -18.46 16.40
C SER A 57 -12.96 -18.09 15.57
N VAL A 58 -12.57 -18.96 14.64
CA VAL A 58 -11.45 -18.71 13.74
C VAL A 58 -11.98 -18.07 12.45
N TYR A 59 -11.50 -16.88 12.15
CA TYR A 59 -11.79 -16.17 10.91
C TYR A 59 -10.57 -16.17 10.00
N TRP A 60 -10.66 -16.88 8.89
CA TRP A 60 -9.61 -16.92 7.89
C TRP A 60 -9.71 -15.71 6.97
N ALA A 61 -8.83 -14.73 7.17
CA ALA A 61 -8.74 -13.55 6.33
C ALA A 61 -8.14 -13.89 4.96
N LEU A 62 -7.12 -14.75 4.93
CA LEU A 62 -6.50 -15.29 3.71
C LEU A 62 -6.26 -16.80 3.89
N GLN A 63 -6.50 -17.58 2.84
CA GLN A 63 -6.29 -19.02 2.82
C GLN A 63 -5.54 -19.40 1.55
N ASP A 64 -4.37 -20.00 1.72
CA ASP A 64 -3.57 -20.65 0.68
C ASP A 64 -3.50 -19.85 -0.63
N ILE A 65 -3.07 -18.59 -0.53
CA ILE A 65 -2.95 -17.73 -1.71
C ILE A 65 -1.55 -17.80 -2.32
N ASP A 66 -1.50 -17.87 -3.66
CA ASP A 66 -0.28 -17.87 -4.46
C ASP A 66 -0.38 -16.79 -5.54
N PHE A 67 0.61 -15.90 -5.59
CA PHE A 67 0.78 -14.95 -6.69
C PHE A 67 2.19 -14.37 -6.71
N HIS A 68 2.56 -13.76 -7.81
CA HIS A 68 3.76 -12.94 -7.90
C HIS A 68 3.43 -11.64 -8.63
N ILE A 69 4.20 -10.59 -8.33
CA ILE A 69 4.10 -9.28 -8.97
C ILE A 69 5.44 -8.97 -9.60
N ALA A 70 5.48 -8.91 -10.93
CA ALA A 70 6.66 -8.52 -11.68
C ALA A 70 6.97 -7.03 -11.48
N ARG A 71 8.22 -6.64 -11.75
CA ARG A 71 8.62 -5.23 -11.67
C ARG A 71 7.92 -4.43 -12.77
N GLY A 72 7.31 -3.31 -12.40
CA GLY A 72 6.54 -2.46 -13.32
C GLY A 72 5.12 -2.95 -13.58
N GLU A 73 4.70 -4.07 -12.98
CA GLU A 73 3.33 -4.56 -13.06
C GLU A 73 2.40 -3.72 -12.17
N VAL A 74 1.19 -3.48 -12.65
CA VAL A 74 0.11 -2.84 -11.89
C VAL A 74 -0.97 -3.88 -11.60
N VAL A 75 -1.22 -4.12 -10.33
CA VAL A 75 -2.14 -5.18 -9.87
C VAL A 75 -3.32 -4.57 -9.12
N GLY A 76 -4.53 -4.83 -9.60
CA GLY A 76 -5.76 -4.42 -8.95
C GLY A 76 -6.29 -5.48 -7.99
N VAL A 77 -6.45 -5.12 -6.71
CA VAL A 77 -7.01 -6.02 -5.67
C VAL A 77 -8.50 -5.76 -5.45
N ILE A 78 -9.34 -6.71 -5.88
CA ILE A 78 -10.80 -6.62 -5.74
C ILE A 78 -11.38 -7.73 -4.85
N GLY A 79 -12.36 -7.35 -4.04
CA GLY A 79 -13.11 -8.24 -3.17
C GLY A 79 -14.02 -7.48 -2.22
N PRO A 80 -15.03 -8.14 -1.62
CA PRO A 80 -15.93 -7.50 -0.66
C PRO A 80 -15.17 -6.97 0.57
N ASN A 81 -15.83 -6.13 1.36
CA ASN A 81 -15.30 -5.71 2.66
C ASN A 81 -15.11 -6.95 3.53
N GLY A 82 -13.98 -6.99 4.25
CA GLY A 82 -13.57 -8.17 5.02
C GLY A 82 -12.80 -9.22 4.21
N ALA A 83 -12.70 -9.18 2.88
CA ALA A 83 -12.03 -10.22 2.09
C ALA A 83 -10.49 -10.38 2.28
N GLY A 84 -9.91 -9.76 3.32
CA GLY A 84 -8.48 -9.88 3.64
C GLY A 84 -7.55 -8.92 2.89
N LYS A 85 -8.08 -7.91 2.17
CA LYS A 85 -7.26 -6.95 1.41
C LYS A 85 -6.31 -6.16 2.31
N THR A 86 -6.83 -5.45 3.30
CA THR A 86 -6.02 -4.69 4.25
C THR A 86 -5.06 -5.61 5.03
N THR A 87 -5.48 -6.83 5.36
CA THR A 87 -4.60 -7.86 5.96
C THR A 87 -3.43 -8.21 5.04
N LEU A 88 -3.67 -8.40 3.74
CA LEU A 88 -2.60 -8.62 2.76
C LEU A 88 -1.64 -7.42 2.70
N PHE A 89 -2.16 -6.20 2.65
CA PHE A 89 -1.35 -4.99 2.58
C PHE A 89 -0.46 -4.84 3.83
N ARG A 90 -1.01 -5.08 5.02
CA ARG A 90 -0.24 -5.08 6.27
C ARG A 90 0.85 -6.16 6.30
N MET A 91 0.60 -7.33 5.73
CA MET A 91 1.65 -8.35 5.61
C MET A 91 2.74 -7.94 4.62
N ILE A 92 2.40 -7.29 3.50
CA ILE A 92 3.39 -6.78 2.55
C ILE A 92 4.24 -5.67 3.19
N THR A 93 3.64 -4.77 3.97
CA THR A 93 4.36 -3.69 4.67
C THR A 93 5.09 -4.16 5.93
N GLY A 94 4.96 -5.43 6.31
CA GLY A 94 5.60 -6.02 7.50
C GLY A 94 4.90 -5.70 8.83
N GLY A 95 3.74 -5.06 8.80
CA GLY A 95 2.92 -4.79 10.00
C GLY A 95 2.22 -6.03 10.56
N GLU A 96 2.07 -7.08 9.75
CA GLU A 96 1.53 -8.37 10.18
C GLU A 96 2.36 -9.54 9.63
N THR A 97 2.40 -10.64 10.38
CA THR A 97 3.08 -11.88 9.96
C THR A 97 2.06 -12.94 9.53
N PRO A 98 2.35 -13.70 8.46
CA PRO A 98 1.49 -14.82 8.06
C PRO A 98 1.54 -15.96 9.09
N ASP A 99 0.46 -16.74 9.15
CA ASP A 99 0.42 -17.93 10.00
C ASP A 99 1.01 -19.15 9.27
N SER A 100 0.91 -19.18 7.93
CA SER A 100 1.57 -20.16 7.08
C SER A 100 1.92 -19.57 5.70
N GLY A 101 2.79 -20.28 4.97
CA GLY A 101 3.28 -19.85 3.67
C GLY A 101 4.43 -18.84 3.76
N THR A 102 4.74 -18.22 2.63
CA THR A 102 5.83 -17.24 2.54
C THR A 102 5.41 -16.02 1.74
N LEU A 103 5.75 -14.84 2.25
CA LEU A 103 5.70 -13.56 1.55
C LEU A 103 7.12 -13.03 1.45
N ARG A 104 7.61 -12.83 0.23
CA ARG A 104 8.93 -12.26 -0.05
C ARG A 104 8.77 -10.97 -0.84
N VAL A 105 9.38 -9.91 -0.33
CA VAL A 105 9.54 -8.62 -1.00
C VAL A 105 10.98 -8.57 -1.51
N GLY A 106 11.19 -8.22 -2.78
CA GLY A 106 12.53 -8.20 -3.38
C GLY A 106 13.44 -7.16 -2.72
N ASP A 107 14.75 -7.44 -2.61
CA ASP A 107 15.70 -6.64 -1.81
C ASP A 107 15.80 -5.17 -2.22
N THR A 108 15.57 -4.87 -3.50
CA THR A 108 15.61 -3.50 -4.02
C THR A 108 14.31 -2.75 -3.83
N VAL A 109 13.28 -3.39 -3.28
CA VAL A 109 11.94 -2.80 -3.17
C VAL A 109 11.89 -1.85 -1.97
N THR A 110 11.47 -0.63 -2.24
CA THR A 110 11.13 0.38 -1.23
C THR A 110 9.64 0.64 -1.36
N ILE A 111 8.90 0.28 -0.31
CA ILE A 111 7.44 0.36 -0.29
C ILE A 111 7.01 1.79 0.05
N ALA A 112 6.16 2.38 -0.79
CA ALA A 112 5.39 3.57 -0.46
C ALA A 112 3.92 3.16 -0.29
N TYR A 113 3.43 3.21 0.93
CA TYR A 113 2.09 2.77 1.30
C TYR A 113 1.19 3.96 1.63
N VAL A 114 0.02 4.03 0.99
CA VAL A 114 -1.07 4.95 1.33
C VAL A 114 -2.08 4.17 2.16
N ASP A 115 -2.15 4.42 3.47
CA ASP A 115 -3.20 3.84 4.30
C ASP A 115 -4.53 4.61 4.13
N GLN A 116 -5.66 3.89 4.17
CA GLN A 116 -7.00 4.45 4.29
C GLN A 116 -7.19 5.21 5.60
N SER A 117 -6.46 4.85 6.66
CA SER A 117 -6.29 5.72 7.82
C SER A 117 -5.38 6.87 7.43
N ARG A 118 -5.96 7.81 6.68
CA ARG A 118 -5.39 9.10 6.32
C ARG A 118 -4.51 9.59 7.47
N ASP A 119 -3.19 9.47 7.33
CA ASP A 119 -2.25 10.12 8.24
C ASP A 119 -2.76 11.54 8.41
N SER A 120 -3.15 11.88 9.64
CA SER A 120 -3.96 13.06 9.92
C SER A 120 -3.24 14.27 9.37
N LEU A 121 -3.64 14.72 8.18
CA LEU A 121 -3.13 15.95 7.61
C LEU A 121 -3.52 17.03 8.60
N ASP A 122 -2.54 17.80 9.04
CA ASP A 122 -2.78 18.92 9.94
C ASP A 122 -3.80 19.85 9.26
N PRO A 123 -5.02 19.99 9.82
CA PRO A 123 -6.10 20.74 9.19
C PRO A 123 -5.78 22.23 9.03
N GLU A 124 -4.85 22.75 9.84
CA GLU A 124 -4.47 24.16 9.84
C GLU A 124 -3.33 24.48 8.88
N GLN A 125 -2.52 23.49 8.48
CA GLN A 125 -1.47 23.69 7.48
C GLN A 125 -2.07 24.03 6.12
N ILE A 126 -1.33 24.81 5.33
CA ILE A 126 -1.67 25.04 3.93
C ILE A 126 -1.16 23.88 3.06
N VAL A 127 -1.81 23.67 1.91
CA VAL A 127 -1.44 22.61 0.94
C VAL A 127 0.05 22.60 0.61
N TRP A 128 0.64 23.77 0.34
CA TRP A 128 2.05 23.86 0.00
C TRP A 128 2.95 23.33 1.11
N GLU A 129 2.72 23.78 2.35
CA GLU A 129 3.46 23.33 3.53
C GLU A 129 3.27 21.84 3.75
N ALA A 130 2.04 21.34 3.64
CA ALA A 130 1.73 19.92 3.82
C ALA A 130 2.44 19.03 2.79
N ILE A 131 2.73 19.54 1.59
CA ILE A 131 3.48 18.84 0.53
C ILE A 131 4.99 19.02 0.73
N SER A 132 5.45 20.23 1.06
CA SER A 132 6.87 20.60 1.01
C SER A 132 7.60 20.46 2.35
N ASP A 133 6.87 20.26 3.44
CA ASP A 133 7.33 20.42 4.82
C ASP A 133 8.01 21.79 5.05
N GLY A 134 7.46 22.84 4.42
CA GLY A 134 7.97 24.21 4.51
C GLY A 134 9.23 24.51 3.68
N ARG A 135 9.65 23.59 2.80
CA ARG A 135 10.86 23.75 1.97
C ARG A 135 10.52 24.24 0.57
N ASP A 136 11.41 25.03 -0.05
CA ASP A 136 11.23 25.48 -1.44
C ASP A 136 11.48 24.37 -2.46
N VAL A 137 12.16 23.30 -2.05
CA VAL A 137 12.46 22.12 -2.88
C VAL A 137 11.99 20.85 -2.19
N VAL A 138 11.49 19.91 -3.00
CA VAL A 138 11.10 18.57 -2.60
C VAL A 138 12.10 17.58 -3.17
N GLN A 139 12.63 16.71 -2.30
CA GLN A 139 13.49 15.60 -2.69
C GLN A 139 12.62 14.44 -3.19
N LEU A 140 12.83 14.03 -4.43
CA LEU A 140 12.19 12.87 -5.05
C LEU A 140 13.26 11.84 -5.42
N GLY A 141 13.57 10.93 -4.49
CA GLY A 141 14.68 10.00 -4.63
C GLY A 141 16.00 10.74 -4.82
N ARG A 142 16.57 10.70 -6.04
CA ARG A 142 17.84 11.37 -6.37
C ARG A 142 17.68 12.76 -7.01
N ARG A 143 16.46 13.24 -7.22
CA ARG A 143 16.19 14.51 -7.92
C ARG A 143 15.57 15.53 -6.96
N GLU A 144 15.99 16.78 -7.08
CA GLU A 144 15.33 17.90 -6.42
C GLU A 144 14.37 18.58 -7.39
N VAL A 145 13.17 18.90 -6.92
CA VAL A 145 12.14 19.57 -7.72
C VAL A 145 11.60 20.76 -6.92
N PRO A 146 11.39 21.94 -7.55
CA PRO A 146 10.74 23.05 -6.88
C PRO A 146 9.38 22.66 -6.31
N ALA A 147 9.14 22.93 -5.03
CA ALA A 147 7.95 22.52 -4.30
C ALA A 147 6.66 23.05 -4.95
N ARG A 148 6.70 24.28 -5.48
CA ARG A 148 5.58 24.90 -6.20
C ARG A 148 5.21 24.13 -7.47
N SER A 149 6.21 23.64 -8.19
CA SER A 149 6.03 22.84 -9.40
C SER A 149 5.52 21.45 -9.06
N TYR A 150 6.05 20.83 -8.00
CA TYR A 150 5.57 19.55 -7.51
C TYR A 150 4.10 19.62 -7.03
N ALA A 151 3.72 20.63 -6.24
CA ALA A 151 2.31 20.82 -5.86
C ALA A 151 1.39 21.00 -7.09
N SER A 152 1.89 21.71 -8.12
CA SER A 152 1.14 21.92 -9.36
C SER A 152 0.91 20.62 -10.15
N SER A 153 1.82 19.63 -10.09
CA SER A 153 1.62 18.33 -10.75
C SER A 153 0.48 17.51 -10.15
N PHE A 154 0.07 17.82 -8.91
CA PHE A 154 -1.11 17.24 -8.25
C PHE A 154 -2.36 18.13 -8.38
N ASN A 155 -2.32 19.07 -9.33
CA ASN A 155 -3.39 20.00 -9.63
C ASN A 155 -3.73 20.97 -8.47
N PHE A 156 -2.74 21.35 -7.67
CA PHE A 156 -2.83 22.49 -6.75
C PHE A 156 -2.13 23.70 -7.38
N LYS A 157 -2.89 24.58 -8.03
CA LYS A 157 -2.35 25.69 -8.82
C LYS A 157 -2.49 27.01 -8.06
N GLY A 158 -1.44 27.84 -8.12
CA GLY A 158 -1.46 29.22 -7.62
C GLY A 158 -2.11 29.36 -6.23
N PRO A 159 -3.30 30.00 -6.12
CA PRO A 159 -4.00 30.18 -4.84
C PRO A 159 -4.35 28.89 -4.09
N ASP A 160 -4.57 27.78 -4.81
CA ASP A 160 -4.95 26.50 -4.18
C ASP A 160 -3.88 25.98 -3.23
N GLN A 161 -2.62 26.34 -3.47
CA GLN A 161 -1.50 25.95 -2.64
C GLN A 161 -1.50 26.64 -1.26
N GLN A 162 -2.22 27.75 -1.14
CA GLN A 162 -2.37 28.53 0.10
C GLN A 162 -3.66 28.15 0.86
N LYS A 163 -4.49 27.25 0.31
CA LYS A 163 -5.69 26.79 1.00
C LYS A 163 -5.29 25.96 2.22
N PRO A 164 -5.92 26.16 3.39
CA PRO A 164 -5.73 25.29 4.53
C PRO A 164 -6.32 23.90 4.22
N VAL A 165 -5.69 22.85 4.73
CA VAL A 165 -6.09 21.46 4.46
C VAL A 165 -7.55 21.20 4.85
N LYS A 166 -8.05 21.82 5.92
CA LYS A 166 -9.46 21.66 6.34
C LYS A 166 -10.46 22.08 5.26
N ALA A 167 -10.11 23.05 4.42
CA ALA A 167 -10.97 23.58 3.36
C ALA A 167 -11.00 22.70 2.10
N LEU A 168 -10.17 21.66 2.02
CA LEU A 168 -10.10 20.76 0.88
C LEU A 168 -11.30 19.81 0.83
N SER A 169 -11.87 19.65 -0.36
CA SER A 169 -12.81 18.59 -0.69
C SER A 169 -12.18 17.19 -0.52
N GLY A 170 -13.00 16.14 -0.45
CA GLY A 170 -12.49 14.76 -0.33
C GLY A 170 -11.54 14.36 -1.46
N GLY A 171 -11.83 14.78 -2.70
CA GLY A 171 -10.96 14.52 -3.86
C GLY A 171 -9.65 15.32 -3.84
N GLU A 172 -9.68 16.57 -3.37
CA GLU A 172 -8.46 17.35 -3.15
C GLU A 172 -7.60 16.74 -2.03
N ARG A 173 -8.20 16.34 -0.91
CA ARG A 173 -7.47 15.63 0.15
C ARG A 173 -6.82 14.35 -0.36
N ASN A 174 -7.50 13.60 -1.22
CA ASN A 174 -6.93 12.39 -1.83
C ASN A 174 -5.69 12.71 -2.67
N ARG A 175 -5.73 13.77 -3.49
CA ARG A 175 -4.56 14.21 -4.27
C ARG A 175 -3.42 14.69 -3.38
N LEU A 176 -3.73 15.39 -2.28
CA LEU A 176 -2.72 15.81 -1.30
C LEU A 176 -2.05 14.60 -0.64
N HIS A 177 -2.82 13.59 -0.22
CA HIS A 177 -2.27 12.35 0.31
C HIS A 177 -1.36 11.63 -0.70
N LEU A 178 -1.80 11.53 -1.95
CA LEU A 178 -0.98 10.94 -3.01
C LEU A 178 0.33 11.71 -3.22
N ALA A 179 0.29 13.05 -3.20
CA ALA A 179 1.47 13.90 -3.33
C ALA A 179 2.48 13.66 -2.19
N LYS A 180 2.01 13.55 -0.94
CA LYS A 180 2.88 13.25 0.22
C LYS A 180 3.48 11.85 0.14
N THR A 181 2.69 10.87 -0.30
CA THR A 181 3.14 9.47 -0.36
C THR A 181 4.16 9.26 -1.47
N LEU A 182 3.94 9.85 -2.66
CA LEU A 182 4.91 9.80 -3.75
C LEU A 182 6.21 10.56 -3.43
N LYS A 183 6.13 11.59 -2.57
CA LYS A 183 7.31 12.31 -2.06
C LYS A 183 8.16 11.43 -1.14
N ALA A 184 7.55 10.63 -0.27
CA ALA A 184 8.28 9.69 0.60
C ALA A 184 9.17 8.74 -0.22
N GLY A 185 8.79 8.53 -1.49
CA GLY A 185 9.56 7.74 -2.43
C GLY A 185 9.32 6.25 -2.24
N GLY A 186 9.49 5.50 -3.32
CA GLY A 186 9.26 4.06 -3.34
C GLY A 186 9.19 3.58 -4.78
N ASN A 187 9.51 2.31 -4.99
CA ASN A 187 9.38 1.64 -6.29
C ASN A 187 8.33 0.52 -6.26
N LEU A 188 7.64 0.36 -5.13
CA LEU A 188 6.36 -0.34 -5.01
C LEU A 188 5.35 0.60 -4.35
N LEU A 189 4.26 0.89 -5.06
CA LEU A 189 3.17 1.71 -4.56
C LEU A 189 2.02 0.80 -4.12
N LEU A 190 1.67 0.88 -2.84
CA LEU A 190 0.52 0.21 -2.27
C LEU A 190 -0.56 1.26 -1.98
N LEU A 191 -1.68 1.16 -2.70
CA LEU A 191 -2.82 2.05 -2.59
C LEU A 191 -4.01 1.23 -2.04
N ASP A 192 -4.33 1.38 -0.75
CA ASP A 192 -5.55 0.81 -0.14
C ASP A 192 -6.71 1.81 -0.20
#